data_AF-A0A7S0CLS5-F1
#
_entry.id   AF-A0A7S0CLS5-F1
#
_cell.length_a   1.000
_cell.length_b   1.000
_cell.length_c   1.000
_cell.angle_alpha   90.00
_cell.angle_beta   90.00
_cell.angle_gamma   90.00
#
_symmetry.space_group_name_H-M   'P 1'
#
loop_
_entity.id
_entity.type
_entity.pdbx_description
1 polymer ?
#
loop_
_entity_poly.entity_id
_entity_poly.type
_entity_poly.pdbx_seq_one_letter_code
_entity_poly.pdbx_strand_id
1 'polypeptide(L)'
;GASDPVIQLACLDSSLAIAPLFKRFGSVVITSGTLSPIHLYPKLLQFEPRVSESFHMSTFRPCILPLVITKGSDQKEVSTRFNDRGDMGVMRNYGAILVDIC
;
A
#
# COMPACT_ATOMS: atom_id res chain seq x y z
N GLY A 1 30.07 14.61 15.07
CA GLY A 1 28.74 14.30 15.66
C GLY A 1 28.69 12.81 15.87
N ALA A 2 28.17 12.38 17.02
CA ALA A 2 28.30 11.08 17.67
C ALA A 2 28.50 9.84 16.77
N SER A 3 29.43 8.95 17.19
CA SER A 3 29.50 7.57 16.71
C SER A 3 28.31 6.80 17.27
N ASP A 4 27.38 6.37 16.41
CA ASP A 4 26.23 5.53 16.77
C ASP A 4 26.37 4.16 16.10
N PRO A 5 27.20 3.25 16.66
CA PRO A 5 27.40 1.94 16.08
C PRO A 5 26.15 1.08 16.28
N VAL A 6 25.44 0.79 15.18
CA VAL A 6 24.22 -0.02 15.17
C VAL A 6 24.42 -1.27 14.32
N ILE A 7 23.94 -2.41 14.84
CA ILE A 7 23.79 -3.66 14.07
C ILE A 7 22.30 -3.95 13.93
N GLN A 8 21.79 -4.03 12.71
CA GLN A 8 20.42 -4.41 12.40
C GLN A 8 20.40 -5.79 11.73
N LEU A 9 19.67 -6.71 12.35
CA LEU A 9 19.33 -8.01 11.75
C LEU A 9 17.94 -7.89 11.12
N ALA A 10 17.83 -8.20 9.82
CA ALA A 10 16.57 -8.13 9.09
C ALA A 10 16.14 -9.53 8.63
N CYS A 11 14.88 -9.89 8.88
CA CYS A 11 14.26 -11.06 8.29
C CYS A 11 13.65 -10.69 6.95
N LEU A 12 14.03 -11.41 5.89
CA LEU A 12 13.53 -11.18 4.53
C LEU A 12 12.45 -12.17 4.10
N ASP A 13 12.21 -13.20 4.92
CA ASP A 13 11.20 -14.23 4.65
C ASP A 13 10.10 -14.22 5.72
N SER A 14 8.99 -13.59 5.39
CA SER A 14 7.79 -13.52 6.22
C SER A 14 7.10 -14.88 6.42
N SER A 15 7.35 -15.87 5.55
CA SER A 15 6.71 -17.18 5.65
C SER A 15 7.16 -17.94 6.90
N LEU A 16 8.41 -17.72 7.34
CA LEU A 16 8.98 -18.35 8.53
C LEU A 16 8.18 -18.04 9.79
N ALA A 17 7.68 -16.81 9.90
CA ALA A 17 6.92 -16.35 11.06
C ALA A 17 5.52 -16.98 11.11
N ILE A 18 4.88 -17.19 9.95
CA ILE A 18 3.49 -17.67 9.88
C ILE A 18 3.37 -19.19 9.74
N ALA A 19 4.41 -19.87 9.26
CA ALA A 19 4.43 -21.33 9.05
C ALA A 19 3.94 -22.17 10.25
N PRO A 20 4.25 -21.83 11.53
CA PRO A 20 3.72 -22.57 12.67
C PRO A 20 2.20 -22.51 12.81
N LEU A 21 1.54 -21.44 12.36
CA LEU A 21 0.08 -21.31 12.42
C LEU A 21 -0.59 -22.35 11.53
N PHE A 22 -0.11 -22.50 10.30
CA PHE A 22 -0.65 -23.48 9.34
C PHE A 22 -0.40 -24.92 9.76
N LYS A 23 0.64 -25.19 10.56
CA LYS A 23 0.92 -26.53 11.12
C LYS A 23 0.05 -26.84 12.35
N ARG A 24 -0.29 -25.82 13.13
CA ARG A 24 -0.99 -25.99 14.43
C ARG A 24 -2.51 -25.98 14.30
N PHE A 25 -3.05 -25.17 13.39
CA PHE A 25 -4.49 -24.98 13.26
C PHE A 25 -5.02 -25.64 11.99
N GLY A 26 -6.13 -26.38 12.10
CA GLY A 26 -6.73 -27.08 10.95
C GLY A 26 -7.36 -26.15 9.92
N SER A 27 -7.72 -24.91 10.31
CA SER A 27 -8.23 -23.89 9.40
C SER A 27 -7.78 -22.51 9.87
N VAL A 28 -7.24 -21.71 8.94
CA VAL A 28 -6.79 -20.33 9.16
C VAL A 28 -7.49 -19.45 8.12
N VAL A 29 -8.21 -18.42 8.57
CA VAL A 29 -8.94 -17.50 7.69
C VAL A 29 -8.29 -16.12 7.77
N ILE A 30 -7.83 -15.61 6.63
CA ILE A 30 -7.27 -14.27 6.49
C ILE A 30 -8.32 -13.39 5.83
N THR A 31 -8.75 -12.32 6.50
CA THR A 31 -9.71 -11.35 5.96
C THR A 31 -9.14 -9.94 6.08
N SER A 32 -9.34 -9.13 5.04
CA SER A 32 -9.10 -7.69 5.09
C SER A 32 -9.84 -7.01 3.94
N GLY A 33 -10.33 -5.80 4.18
CA GLY A 33 -11.04 -4.99 3.19
C GLY A 33 -10.14 -4.31 2.17
N THR A 34 -8.81 -4.44 2.30
CA THR A 34 -7.83 -3.75 1.46
C THR A 34 -6.74 -4.67 0.91
N LEU A 35 -6.93 -5.99 0.94
CA LEU A 35 -5.99 -6.94 0.33
C LEU A 35 -5.99 -6.74 -1.19
N SER A 36 -4.90 -6.20 -1.74
CA SER A 36 -4.75 -6.00 -3.17
C SER A 36 -3.29 -6.09 -3.61
N PRO A 37 -2.96 -6.91 -4.62
CA PRO A 37 -3.81 -7.93 -5.21
C PRO A 37 -3.84 -9.20 -4.32
N ILE A 38 -5.01 -9.81 -4.15
CA ILE A 38 -5.21 -10.95 -3.23
C ILE A 38 -4.28 -12.16 -3.51
N HIS A 39 -3.89 -12.37 -4.77
CA HIS A 39 -3.02 -13.48 -5.19
C HIS A 39 -1.54 -13.32 -4.78
N LEU A 40 -1.13 -12.15 -4.27
CA LEU A 40 0.25 -11.92 -3.82
C LEU A 40 0.55 -12.62 -2.50
N TYR A 41 -0.40 -12.62 -1.57
CA TYR A 41 -0.19 -13.09 -0.20
C TYR A 41 0.14 -14.59 -0.10
N PRO A 42 -0.51 -15.49 -0.86
CA PRO A 42 -0.11 -16.91 -0.91
C PRO A 42 1.36 -17.11 -1.30
N LYS A 43 1.87 -16.31 -2.25
CA LYS A 43 3.26 -16.39 -2.71
C LYS A 43 4.24 -15.88 -1.67
N LEU A 44 3.91 -14.77 -1.01
CA LEU A 44 4.77 -14.11 -0.01
C LEU A 44 4.82 -14.88 1.32
N LEU A 45 3.71 -15.53 1.71
CA LEU A 45 3.58 -16.25 2.97
C LEU A 45 3.70 -17.78 2.81
N GLN A 46 3.95 -18.27 1.59
CA GLN A 46 4.15 -19.67 1.23
C GLN A 46 3.04 -20.61 1.74
N PHE A 47 1.79 -20.30 1.39
CA PHE A 47 0.65 -21.18 1.69
C PHE A 47 -0.28 -21.33 0.49
N GLU A 48 -1.09 -22.38 0.50
CA GLU A 48 -2.09 -22.65 -0.53
C GLU A 48 -3.50 -22.40 0.04
N PRO A 49 -4.14 -21.26 -0.27
CA PRO A 49 -5.52 -21.02 0.14
C PRO A 49 -6.46 -21.98 -0.58
N ARG A 50 -7.42 -22.56 0.16
CA ARG A 50 -8.51 -23.32 -0.46
C ARG A 50 -9.53 -22.41 -1.15
N VAL A 51 -9.72 -21.21 -0.62
CA VAL A 51 -10.67 -20.18 -1.09
C VAL A 51 -9.93 -18.84 -1.10
N SER A 52 -10.05 -18.10 -2.20
CA SER A 52 -9.47 -16.77 -2.35
C SER A 52 -10.49 -15.89 -3.09
N GLU A 53 -11.30 -15.18 -2.32
CA GLU A 53 -12.43 -14.41 -2.85
C GLU A 53 -12.28 -12.92 -2.53
N SER A 54 -12.68 -12.09 -3.48
CA SER A 54 -12.80 -10.64 -3.30
C SER A 54 -14.25 -10.26 -3.46
N PHE A 55 -14.85 -9.79 -2.37
CA PHE A 55 -16.24 -9.32 -2.40
C PHE A 55 -16.27 -7.84 -2.74
N HIS A 56 -17.06 -7.48 -3.74
CA HIS A 56 -17.30 -6.08 -4.06
C HIS A 56 -18.06 -5.41 -2.91
N MET A 57 -17.57 -4.24 -2.49
CA MET A 57 -18.30 -3.39 -1.55
C MET A 57 -19.64 -3.01 -2.18
N SER A 58 -20.74 -3.27 -1.48
CA SER A 58 -22.06 -2.77 -1.84
C SER A 58 -22.48 -1.73 -0.81
N THR A 59 -22.48 -0.46 -1.19
CA THR A 59 -23.02 0.62 -0.37
C THR A 59 -24.38 1.02 -0.93
N PHE A 60 -25.36 1.28 -0.06
CA PHE A 60 -26.71 1.69 -0.50
C PHE A 60 -26.71 3.03 -1.27
N ARG A 61 -25.62 3.81 -1.15
CA ARG A 61 -25.37 5.08 -1.83
C ARG A 61 -23.91 5.16 -2.25
N PRO A 62 -23.56 5.90 -3.32
CA PRO A 62 -22.17 6.20 -3.65
C PRO A 62 -21.59 7.15 -2.57
N CYS A 63 -20.94 6.59 -1.56
CA CYS A 63 -20.38 7.35 -0.43
C CYS A 63 -18.86 7.56 -0.53
N ILE A 64 -18.23 7.12 -1.62
CA ILE A 64 -16.80 7.26 -1.88
C ILE A 64 -16.62 7.79 -3.30
N LEU A 65 -15.88 8.90 -3.44
CA LEU A 65 -15.58 9.55 -4.71
C LEU A 65 -14.06 9.65 -4.87
N PRO A 66 -13.40 8.58 -5.36
CA PRO A 66 -11.96 8.61 -5.56
C PRO A 66 -11.61 9.62 -6.66
N LEU A 67 -10.66 10.52 -6.38
CA LEU A 67 -10.12 11.47 -7.34
C LEU A 67 -8.65 11.11 -7.64
N VAL A 68 -8.33 11.01 -8.93
CA VAL A 68 -6.94 10.81 -9.39
C VAL A 68 -6.50 12.08 -10.11
N ILE A 69 -5.49 12.74 -9.56
CA ILE A 69 -4.93 13.97 -10.13
C ILE A 69 -3.59 13.62 -10.77
N THR A 70 -3.49 13.79 -12.08
CA THR A 70 -2.27 13.47 -12.84
C THR A 70 -1.46 14.72 -13.19
N LYS A 71 -2.11 15.90 -13.25
CA LYS A 71 -1.52 17.15 -13.71
C LYS A 71 -2.03 18.35 -12.92
N GLY A 72 -1.19 19.38 -12.84
CA GLY A 72 -1.58 20.70 -12.31
C GLY A 72 -2.36 21.52 -13.34
N SER A 73 -2.84 22.68 -12.90
CA SER A 73 -3.55 23.64 -13.77
C SER A 73 -2.69 24.13 -14.95
N ASP A 74 -1.37 24.11 -14.79
CA ASP A 74 -0.36 24.44 -15.80
C ASP A 74 -0.04 23.26 -16.74
N GLN A 75 -0.79 22.16 -16.68
CA GLN A 75 -0.60 20.93 -17.45
C GLN A 75 0.72 20.18 -17.14
N LYS A 76 1.45 20.57 -16.10
CA LYS A 76 2.63 19.85 -15.65
C LYS A 76 2.24 18.62 -14.83
N GLU A 77 2.98 17.54 -14.99
CA GLU A 77 2.75 16.31 -14.22
C GLU A 77 2.95 16.56 -12.72
N VAL A 78 2.03 16.01 -11.92
CA VAL A 78 2.13 16.03 -10.46
C VAL A 78 2.69 14.69 -10.01
N SER A 79 3.78 14.72 -9.24
CA SER A 79 4.52 13.54 -8.82
C SER A 79 5.11 13.75 -7.43
N THR A 80 5.22 12.68 -6.66
CA THR A 80 5.95 12.65 -5.37
C THR A 80 7.21 11.79 -5.45
N ARG A 81 7.60 11.36 -6.68
CA ARG A 81 8.83 10.62 -6.96
C ARG A 81 10.03 11.42 -6.48
N PHE A 82 10.99 10.75 -5.85
CA PHE A 82 12.15 11.37 -5.21
C PHE A 82 12.88 12.39 -6.11
N ASN A 83 13.14 12.02 -7.35
CA ASN A 83 13.87 12.87 -8.31
C ASN A 83 13.13 14.16 -8.68
N ASP A 84 11.79 14.16 -8.60
CA ASP A 84 10.95 15.28 -9.03
C ASP A 84 10.68 16.27 -7.87
N ARG A 85 11.07 15.92 -6.64
CA ARG A 85 10.78 16.71 -5.43
C ARG A 85 11.51 18.05 -5.37
N GLY A 86 12.63 18.19 -6.08
CA GLY A 86 13.37 19.45 -6.19
C GLY A 86 12.76 20.43 -7.20
N ASP A 87 11.80 19.98 -8.01
CA ASP A 87 11.16 20.82 -9.02
C ASP A 87 10.11 21.74 -8.38
N MET A 88 10.39 23.04 -8.42
CA MET A 88 9.51 24.07 -7.87
C MET A 88 8.10 24.07 -8.49
N GLY A 89 7.95 23.68 -9.76
CA GLY A 89 6.64 23.56 -10.40
C GLY A 89 5.81 22.41 -9.82
N VAL A 90 6.45 21.28 -9.51
CA VAL A 90 5.79 20.13 -8.86
C VAL A 90 5.36 20.50 -7.44
N MET A 91 6.24 21.15 -6.67
CA MET A 91 5.91 21.62 -5.32
C MET A 91 4.77 22.63 -5.31
N ARG A 92 4.79 23.61 -6.24
CA ARG A 92 3.74 24.61 -6.37
C ARG A 92 2.40 23.98 -6.72
N ASN A 93 2.37 23.07 -7.69
CA ASN A 93 1.15 22.38 -8.10
C ASN A 93 0.58 21.52 -6.97
N TYR A 94 1.43 20.80 -6.24
CA TYR A 94 1.01 20.03 -5.08
C TYR A 94 0.42 20.92 -3.99
N GLY A 95 1.07 22.05 -3.70
CA GLY A 95 0.56 23.04 -2.75
C GLY A 95 -0.78 23.66 -3.17
N ALA A 96 -0.93 24.01 -4.45
CA ALA A 96 -2.18 24.53 -5.00
C ALA A 96 -3.33 23.53 -4.86
N ILE A 97 -3.10 22.26 -5.22
CA ILE A 97 -4.09 21.18 -5.05
C ILE A 97 -4.55 21.04 -3.61
N LEU A 98 -3.63 21.13 -2.64
CA LEU A 98 -3.99 21.07 -1.22
C LEU A 98 -4.90 22.22 -0.80
N VAL A 99 -4.62 23.43 -1.29
CA VAL A 99 -5.45 24.62 -1.00
C VAL A 99 -6.81 24.53 -1.66
N ASP A 100 -6.90 24.01 -2.88
CA ASP A 100 -8.15 23.93 -3.63
C ASP A 100 -9.09 22.81 -3.13
N ILE A 101 -8.55 21.75 -2.51
CA ILE A 101 -9.32 20.61 -2.00
C ILE A 101 -9.72 20.79 -0.52
N CYS A 102 -8.97 21.58 0.26
CA CYS A 102 -9.34 21.92 1.63
C CYS A 102 -10.49 22.92 1.68
#